data_AF-A0A520HQG6-F1
#
_entry.id   AF-A0A520HQG6-F1
#
_cell.length_a   1.000
_cell.length_b   1.000
_cell.length_c   1.000
_cell.angle_alpha   90.00
_cell.angle_beta   90.00
_cell.angle_gamma   90.00
#
_symmetry.space_group_name_H-M   'P 1'
#
loop_
_entity.id
_entity.type
_entity.pdbx_description
1 polymer ?
#
loop_
_entity_poly.entity_id
_entity_poly.type
_entity_poly.pdbx_seq_one_letter_code
_entity_poly.pdbx_strand_id
1 'polypeptide(L)'
;YELGLTVAALGGRTRFVRARDASGALVAVRAYFPASLPAAVRQKARWLTGIALAGWDRVGWQRGGSIGEHWMRMRDRRATLAIPVLAIAYLGLLAWGASLVGHRLTGAPMPAIEGPIAQLLAFNALLLGWRVAMRVAFTGAAHGPVQAALAVPRVLVANYVALFAARRAIVIYWPTLRGAAARWDKTAHHFPESREDAA
;
A
#
# COMPACT_ATOMS: atom_id res chain seq x y z
N TYR A 1 6.17 -13.92 2.75
CA TYR A 1 5.04 -13.89 3.69
C TYR A 1 4.84 -15.26 4.29
N GLU A 2 4.41 -16.26 3.51
CA GLU A 2 4.19 -17.64 3.99
C GLU A 2 5.42 -18.23 4.69
N LEU A 3 6.62 -18.05 4.12
CA LEU A 3 7.89 -18.46 4.76
C LEU A 3 8.06 -17.91 6.19
N GLY A 4 7.62 -16.67 6.45
CA GLY A 4 7.71 -16.08 7.80
C GLY A 4 6.75 -16.72 8.79
N LEU A 5 5.55 -17.09 8.33
CA LEU A 5 4.61 -17.88 9.13
C LEU A 5 5.15 -19.30 9.37
N THR A 6 5.77 -19.91 8.36
CA THR A 6 6.41 -21.23 8.49
C THR A 6 7.56 -21.20 9.48
N VAL A 7 8.45 -20.20 9.42
CA VAL A 7 9.55 -20.04 10.39
C VAL A 7 9.00 -19.93 11.81
N ALA A 8 7.95 -19.14 12.02
CA ALA A 8 7.32 -19.02 13.33
C ALA A 8 6.67 -20.33 13.80
N ALA A 9 6.00 -21.05 12.90
CA ALA A 9 5.40 -22.36 13.19
C ALA A 9 6.45 -23.42 13.57
N LEU A 10 7.68 -23.30 13.04
CA LEU A 10 8.83 -24.13 13.41
C LEU A 10 9.54 -23.66 14.69
N GLY A 11 8.98 -22.70 15.44
CA GLY A 11 9.58 -22.15 16.67
C GLY A 11 10.70 -21.13 16.43
N GLY A 12 10.93 -20.73 15.18
CA GLY A 12 11.92 -19.73 14.80
C GLY A 12 11.51 -18.32 15.20
N ARG A 13 12.51 -17.43 15.34
CA ARG A 13 12.32 -16.00 15.62
C ARG A 13 12.85 -15.16 14.48
N THR A 14 12.18 -14.05 14.19
CA THR A 14 12.63 -13.08 13.18
C THR A 14 12.99 -11.75 13.86
N ARG A 15 13.97 -11.04 13.32
CA ARG A 15 14.37 -9.69 13.75
C ARG A 15 14.49 -8.80 12.53
N PHE A 16 13.98 -7.58 12.63
CA PHE A 16 14.20 -6.56 11.62
C PHE A 16 15.50 -5.82 11.94
N VAL A 17 16.55 -6.07 11.17
CA VAL A 17 17.88 -5.51 11.41
C VAL A 17 18.17 -4.44 10.36
N ARG A 18 18.53 -3.25 10.82
CA ARG A 18 19.05 -2.19 9.96
C ARG A 18 20.55 -2.09 10.18
N ALA A 19 21.32 -2.77 9.33
CA ALA A 19 22.78 -2.82 9.42
C ALA A 19 23.44 -1.94 8.35
N ARG A 20 24.68 -1.52 8.64
CA ARG A 20 25.58 -0.90 7.66
C ARG A 20 26.77 -1.82 7.45
N ASP A 21 27.30 -1.85 6.23
CA ASP A 21 28.53 -2.58 5.93
C ASP A 21 29.76 -1.80 6.43
N ALA A 22 30.96 -2.37 6.19
CA ALA A 22 32.23 -1.76 6.59
C ALA A 22 32.48 -0.39 5.94
N SER A 23 31.85 -0.10 4.79
CA SER A 23 31.94 1.20 4.11
C SER A 23 30.91 2.22 4.63
N GLY A 24 30.09 1.83 5.62
CA GLY A 24 29.00 2.65 6.14
C GLY A 24 27.74 2.66 5.27
N ALA A 25 27.72 1.92 4.16
CA ALA A 25 26.55 1.83 3.30
C ALA A 25 25.47 0.95 3.94
N LEU A 26 24.20 1.29 3.71
CA LEU A 26 23.08 0.52 4.25
C LEU A 26 23.02 -0.85 3.56
N VAL A 27 22.99 -1.92 4.35
CA VAL A 27 22.78 -3.28 3.84
C VAL A 27 21.31 -3.40 3.40
N ALA A 28 21.06 -3.19 2.10
CA ALA A 28 19.73 -3.23 1.50
C ALA A 28 19.79 -3.59 0.01
N VAL A 29 18.74 -4.24 -0.48
CA VAL A 29 18.53 -4.40 -1.92
C VAL A 29 18.03 -3.08 -2.49
N ARG A 30 18.74 -2.55 -3.50
CA ARG A 30 18.32 -1.37 -4.26
C ARG A 30 17.71 -1.81 -5.57
N ALA A 31 16.52 -1.34 -5.89
CA ALA A 31 15.86 -1.60 -7.17
C ALA A 31 15.04 -0.39 -7.58
N TYR A 32 14.93 -0.14 -8.88
CA TYR A 32 14.08 0.91 -9.40
C TYR A 32 12.61 0.53 -9.26
N PHE A 33 11.79 1.53 -8.94
CA PHE A 33 10.35 1.40 -9.06
C PHE A 33 9.96 1.30 -10.55
N PRO A 34 8.91 0.55 -10.92
CA PRO A 34 8.49 0.44 -12.31
C PRO A 34 8.27 1.81 -12.97
N ALA A 35 8.90 2.03 -14.12
CA ALA A 35 8.91 3.30 -14.83
C ALA A 35 7.58 3.63 -15.55
N SER A 36 6.65 2.67 -15.63
CA SER A 36 5.35 2.86 -16.30
C SER A 36 4.19 2.44 -15.40
N LEU A 37 3.07 3.14 -15.57
CA LEU A 37 1.84 2.84 -14.86
C LEU A 37 1.38 1.38 -15.05
N PRO A 38 1.33 0.80 -16.27
CA PRO A 38 0.95 -0.60 -16.45
C PRO A 38 1.86 -1.58 -15.69
N ALA A 39 3.16 -1.29 -15.63
CA ALA A 39 4.12 -2.11 -14.90
C ALA A 39 3.92 -2.01 -13.38
N ALA A 40 3.71 -0.80 -12.84
CA ALA A 40 3.41 -0.58 -11.43
C ALA A 40 2.10 -1.26 -11.01
N VAL A 41 1.05 -1.12 -11.83
CA VAL A 41 -0.25 -1.77 -11.61
C VAL A 41 -0.11 -3.30 -11.62
N ARG A 42 0.61 -3.87 -12.58
CA ARG A 42 0.88 -5.31 -12.65
C ARG A 42 1.65 -5.81 -11.42
N GLN A 43 2.68 -5.09 -10.99
CA GLN A 43 3.46 -5.46 -9.81
C GLN A 43 2.62 -5.44 -8.53
N LYS A 44 1.85 -4.36 -8.33
CA LYS A 44 0.97 -4.24 -7.16
C LYS A 44 -0.17 -5.26 -7.18
N ALA A 45 -0.76 -5.54 -8.35
CA ALA A 45 -1.81 -6.54 -8.52
C ALA A 45 -1.31 -7.95 -8.16
N ARG A 46 -0.10 -8.33 -8.61
CA ARG A 46 0.53 -9.60 -8.26
C ARG A 46 0.62 -9.81 -6.75
N TRP A 47 1.03 -8.78 -6.00
CA TRP A 47 1.09 -8.86 -4.53
C TRP A 47 -0.29 -8.99 -3.90
N LEU A 48 -1.27 -8.21 -4.38
CA LEU A 48 -2.63 -8.26 -3.85
C LEU A 48 -3.28 -9.62 -4.10
N THR A 49 -3.18 -10.15 -5.32
CA THR A 49 -3.67 -11.49 -5.68
C THR A 49 -2.96 -12.57 -4.87
N GLY A 50 -1.63 -12.53 -4.79
CA GLY A 50 -0.84 -13.59 -4.15
C GLY A 50 -0.96 -13.63 -2.62
N ILE A 51 -1.00 -12.46 -1.97
CA ILE A 51 -0.98 -12.35 -0.50
C ILE A 51 -2.40 -12.22 0.07
N ALA A 52 -3.17 -11.25 -0.42
CA ALA A 52 -4.42 -10.86 0.22
C ALA A 52 -5.64 -11.66 -0.27
N LEU A 53 -5.58 -12.23 -1.48
CA LEU A 53 -6.64 -13.07 -2.05
C LEU A 53 -6.25 -14.56 -1.97
N ALA A 54 -5.48 -15.09 -2.92
CA ALA A 54 -5.13 -16.51 -2.96
C ALA A 54 -4.31 -16.97 -1.73
N GLY A 55 -3.51 -16.07 -1.14
CA GLY A 55 -2.81 -16.35 0.11
C GLY A 55 -3.76 -16.52 1.29
N TRP A 56 -4.88 -15.79 1.30
CA TRP A 56 -5.92 -15.99 2.31
C TRP A 56 -6.51 -17.38 2.19
N ASP A 57 -6.93 -17.82 1.00
CA ASP A 57 -7.53 -19.15 0.79
C ASP A 57 -6.67 -20.27 1.34
N ARG A 58 -5.35 -20.20 1.16
CA ARG A 58 -4.41 -21.23 1.63
C ARG A 58 -4.20 -21.22 3.14
N VAL A 59 -4.00 -20.04 3.73
CA VAL A 59 -3.50 -19.97 5.13
C VAL A 59 -4.58 -19.66 6.17
N GLY A 60 -5.76 -19.19 5.75
CA GLY A 60 -6.93 -18.95 6.61
C GLY A 60 -6.68 -18.05 7.82
N TRP A 61 -7.63 -18.01 8.75
CA TRP A 61 -7.38 -17.52 10.12
C TRP A 61 -7.01 -18.72 10.99
N GLN A 62 -5.93 -18.61 11.77
CA GLN A 62 -5.50 -19.68 12.66
C GLN A 62 -6.22 -19.58 14.01
N ARG A 63 -6.66 -20.70 14.56
CA ARG A 63 -7.19 -20.74 15.94
C ARG A 63 -6.00 -20.80 16.92
N GLY A 64 -6.03 -19.97 17.97
CA GLY A 64 -5.00 -19.98 19.02
C GLY A 64 -3.65 -19.32 18.66
N GLY A 65 -3.54 -18.63 17.52
CA GLY A 65 -2.33 -17.88 17.16
C GLY A 65 -2.09 -16.65 18.03
N SER A 66 -0.85 -16.16 18.07
CA SER A 66 -0.50 -14.95 18.84
C SER A 66 -1.22 -13.69 18.30
N ILE A 67 -1.37 -12.67 19.14
CA ILE A 67 -1.93 -11.36 18.72
C ILE A 67 -1.11 -10.77 17.56
N GLY A 68 0.21 -10.91 17.59
CA GLY A 68 1.09 -10.42 16.53
C GLY A 68 0.88 -11.11 15.18
N GLU A 69 0.63 -12.42 15.19
CA GLU A 69 0.31 -13.17 13.98
C GLU A 69 -1.05 -12.74 13.39
N HIS A 70 -2.06 -12.63 14.25
CA HIS A 70 -3.38 -12.15 13.86
C HIS A 70 -3.31 -10.73 13.29
N TRP A 71 -2.52 -9.86 13.91
CA TRP A 71 -2.24 -8.52 13.40
C TRP A 71 -1.66 -8.60 11.99
N MET A 72 -0.61 -9.40 11.76
CA MET A 72 0.06 -9.51 10.46
C MET A 72 -0.91 -9.96 9.36
N ARG A 73 -1.72 -10.99 9.64
CA ARG A 73 -2.78 -11.46 8.73
C ARG A 73 -3.80 -10.36 8.45
N MET A 74 -4.26 -9.66 9.49
CA MET A 74 -5.22 -8.56 9.35
C MET A 74 -4.67 -7.44 8.48
N ARG A 75 -3.43 -6.99 8.68
CA ARG A 75 -2.84 -5.90 7.87
C ARG A 75 -2.83 -6.24 6.39
N ASP A 76 -2.41 -7.45 6.05
CA ASP A 76 -2.24 -7.80 4.65
C ASP A 76 -3.61 -8.01 3.98
N ARG A 77 -4.60 -8.51 4.73
CA ARG A 77 -6.00 -8.67 4.28
C ARG A 77 -6.77 -7.37 4.22
N ARG A 78 -6.55 -6.41 5.12
CA ARG A 78 -7.28 -5.12 5.13
C ARG A 78 -7.13 -4.37 3.81
N ALA A 79 -6.06 -4.64 3.05
CA ALA A 79 -5.85 -4.05 1.74
C ALA A 79 -7.03 -4.31 0.80
N THR A 80 -7.71 -5.46 0.88
CA THR A 80 -8.89 -5.78 0.06
C THR A 80 -10.08 -4.89 0.39
N LEU A 81 -10.30 -4.57 1.67
CA LEU A 81 -11.35 -3.66 2.14
C LEU A 81 -10.98 -2.17 1.94
N ALA A 82 -9.69 -1.84 2.05
CA ALA A 82 -9.23 -0.47 1.90
C ALA A 82 -9.45 0.08 0.48
N ILE A 83 -9.50 -0.79 -0.53
CA ILE A 83 -9.67 -0.36 -1.92
C ILE A 83 -11.08 0.18 -2.23
N PRO A 84 -12.20 -0.52 -1.97
CA PRO A 84 -13.53 0.04 -2.19
C PRO A 84 -13.75 1.30 -1.36
N VAL A 85 -13.24 1.33 -0.11
CA VAL A 85 -13.26 2.55 0.72
C VAL A 85 -12.51 3.70 0.05
N LEU A 86 -11.34 3.45 -0.54
CA LEU A 86 -10.58 4.46 -1.27
C LEU A 86 -11.35 4.96 -2.52
N ALA A 87 -12.00 4.06 -3.26
CA ALA A 87 -12.81 4.43 -4.41
C ALA A 87 -13.99 5.33 -4.00
N ILE A 88 -14.72 4.94 -2.94
CA ILE A 88 -15.81 5.72 -2.36
C ILE A 88 -15.31 7.07 -1.88
N ALA A 89 -14.15 7.13 -1.23
CA ALA A 89 -13.56 8.38 -0.76
C ALA A 89 -13.26 9.35 -1.92
N TYR A 90 -12.72 8.87 -3.04
CA TYR A 90 -12.51 9.71 -4.22
C TYR A 90 -13.82 10.17 -4.88
N LEU A 91 -14.81 9.29 -4.98
CA LEU A 91 -16.15 9.67 -5.48
C LEU A 91 -16.80 10.69 -4.55
N GLY A 92 -16.68 10.50 -3.24
CA GLY A 92 -17.16 11.43 -2.21
C GLY A 92 -16.47 12.79 -2.30
N LEU A 93 -15.16 12.82 -2.56
CA LEU A 93 -14.42 14.06 -2.78
C LEU A 93 -14.92 14.81 -4.02
N LEU A 94 -15.20 14.10 -5.12
CA LEU A 94 -15.78 14.69 -6.33
C LEU A 94 -17.19 15.22 -6.08
N ALA A 95 -18.04 14.44 -5.41
CA ALA A 95 -19.40 14.84 -5.07
C ALA A 95 -19.41 16.06 -4.13
N TRP A 96 -18.51 16.08 -3.14
CA TRP A 96 -18.32 17.23 -2.26
C TRP A 96 -17.85 18.47 -3.01
N GLY A 97 -16.91 18.33 -3.94
CA GLY A 97 -16.46 19.42 -4.82
C GLY A 97 -17.60 19.96 -5.69
N ALA A 98 -18.42 19.09 -6.28
CA ALA A 98 -19.59 19.48 -7.07
C ALA A 98 -20.64 20.20 -6.22
N SER A 99 -20.90 19.70 -5.01
CA SER A 99 -21.79 20.35 -4.03
C SER A 99 -21.28 21.74 -3.65
N LEU A 100 -19.97 21.88 -3.38
CA LEU A 100 -19.34 23.16 -3.08
C LEU A 100 -19.57 24.18 -4.22
N VAL A 101 -19.35 23.76 -5.46
CA VAL A 101 -19.62 24.62 -6.64
C VAL A 101 -21.11 24.98 -6.71
N GLY A 102 -22.01 24.01 -6.51
CA GLY A 102 -23.46 24.25 -6.52
C GLY A 102 -23.92 25.27 -5.47
N HIS A 103 -23.41 25.18 -4.23
CA HIS A 103 -23.68 26.17 -3.19
C HIS A 103 -23.12 27.55 -3.53
N ARG A 104 -21.92 27.62 -4.13
CA ARG A 104 -21.33 28.89 -4.59
C ARG A 104 -22.15 29.56 -5.70
N LEU A 105 -22.73 28.77 -6.60
CA LEU A 105 -23.55 29.28 -7.71
C LEU A 105 -24.95 29.70 -7.27
N THR A 106 -25.55 28.99 -6.32
CA THR A 106 -26.92 29.28 -5.83
C THR A 106 -26.95 30.29 -4.68
N GLY A 107 -25.80 30.59 -4.07
CA GLY A 107 -25.72 31.39 -2.85
C GLY A 107 -26.27 30.69 -1.61
N ALA A 108 -26.69 29.43 -1.71
CA ALA A 108 -27.21 28.66 -0.59
C ALA A 108 -26.09 28.35 0.42
N PRO A 109 -26.34 28.49 1.73
CA PRO A 109 -25.33 28.16 2.74
C PRO A 109 -24.98 26.68 2.70
N MET A 110 -23.69 26.37 2.84
CA MET A 110 -23.23 24.99 2.93
C MET A 110 -23.55 24.44 4.35
N PRO A 111 -24.05 23.21 4.48
CA PRO A 111 -24.28 22.61 5.79
C PRO A 111 -22.98 22.58 6.61
N ALA A 112 -23.06 22.98 7.87
CA ALA A 112 -21.93 22.92 8.77
C ALA A 112 -21.60 21.45 9.11
N ILE A 113 -20.32 21.12 9.15
CA ILE A 113 -19.84 19.82 9.62
C ILE A 113 -19.64 19.96 11.13
N GLU A 114 -20.61 19.47 11.91
CA GLU A 114 -20.63 19.64 13.37
C GLU A 114 -20.60 18.30 14.12
N GLY A 115 -20.36 18.41 15.43
CA GLY A 115 -20.45 17.28 16.37
C GLY A 115 -19.40 16.18 16.13
N PRO A 116 -19.75 14.90 16.40
CA PRO A 116 -18.81 13.78 16.34
C PRO A 116 -18.15 13.58 14.97
N ILE A 117 -18.82 13.94 13.87
CA ILE A 117 -18.27 13.81 12.51
C ILE A 117 -17.10 14.77 12.32
N ALA A 118 -17.20 16.01 12.80
CA ALA A 118 -16.12 16.98 12.73
C ALA A 118 -14.87 16.49 13.50
N GLN A 119 -15.08 15.94 14.70
CA GLN A 119 -14.01 15.38 15.53
C GLN A 119 -13.34 14.18 14.84
N LEU A 120 -14.14 13.29 14.25
CA LEU A 120 -13.64 12.13 13.51
C LEU A 120 -12.82 12.54 12.28
N LEU A 121 -13.28 13.56 11.53
CA LEU A 121 -12.54 14.10 10.38
C LEU A 121 -11.23 14.76 10.82
N ALA A 122 -11.25 15.54 11.90
CA ALA A 122 -10.05 16.16 12.45
C ALA A 122 -9.02 15.11 12.90
N PHE A 123 -9.47 14.06 13.59
CA PHE A 123 -8.61 12.95 14.00
C PHE A 123 -8.03 12.18 12.80
N ASN A 124 -8.85 11.91 11.78
CA ASN A 124 -8.37 11.29 10.53
C ASN A 124 -7.34 12.18 9.81
N ALA A 125 -7.56 13.50 9.77
CA ALA A 125 -6.62 14.45 9.20
C ALA A 125 -5.28 14.45 9.95
N LEU A 126 -5.31 14.39 11.29
CA LEU A 126 -4.10 14.26 12.11
C LEU A 126 -3.33 12.97 11.79
N LEU A 127 -4.02 11.83 11.73
CA LEU A 127 -3.41 10.54 11.39
C LEU A 127 -2.85 10.51 9.96
N LEU A 128 -3.54 11.16 9.01
CA LEU A 128 -3.05 11.34 7.65
C LEU A 128 -1.78 12.19 7.64
N GLY A 129 -1.78 13.32 8.36
CA GLY A 129 -0.62 14.19 8.54
C GLY A 129 0.58 13.43 9.10
N TRP A 130 0.39 12.67 10.18
CA TRP A 130 1.41 11.79 10.76
C TRP A 130 1.97 10.81 9.73
N ARG A 131 1.10 10.15 8.94
CA ARG A 131 1.52 9.18 7.92
C ARG A 131 2.34 9.83 6.81
N VAL A 132 1.95 11.03 6.36
CA VAL A 132 2.70 11.79 5.35
C VAL A 132 4.04 12.24 5.92
N ALA A 133 4.07 12.75 7.16
CA ALA A 133 5.30 13.17 7.83
C ALA A 133 6.31 12.02 7.96
N MET A 134 5.87 10.84 8.43
CA MET A 134 6.72 9.64 8.49
C MET A 134 7.26 9.26 7.10
N ARG A 135 6.41 9.29 6.07
CA ARG A 135 6.83 9.01 4.69
C ARG A 135 7.90 9.99 4.21
N VAL A 136 7.70 11.29 4.44
CA VAL A 136 8.65 12.34 4.06
C VAL A 136 9.96 12.16 4.80
N ALA A 137 9.93 11.96 6.13
CA ALA A 137 11.11 11.80 6.96
C ALA A 137 11.96 10.59 6.53
N PHE A 138 11.35 9.40 6.37
CA PHE A 138 12.08 8.21 5.95
C PHE A 138 12.58 8.28 4.51
N THR A 139 11.79 8.86 3.59
CA THR A 139 12.22 9.04 2.20
C THR A 139 13.38 10.04 2.12
N GLY A 140 13.32 11.13 2.89
CA GLY A 140 14.40 12.12 2.97
C GLY A 140 15.67 11.54 3.56
N ALA A 141 15.57 10.77 4.66
CA ALA A 141 16.70 10.12 5.28
C ALA A 141 17.38 9.08 4.35
N ALA A 142 16.64 8.46 3.44
CA ALA A 142 17.17 7.44 2.53
C ALA A 142 17.62 7.99 1.17
N HIS A 143 16.97 9.04 0.64
CA HIS A 143 17.10 9.47 -0.75
C HIS A 143 17.27 11.00 -0.92
N GLY A 144 17.38 11.75 0.18
CA GLY A 144 17.60 13.19 0.16
C GLY A 144 16.33 14.05 0.05
N PRO A 145 16.48 15.38 0.18
CA PRO A 145 15.36 16.31 0.37
C PRO A 145 14.44 16.39 -0.86
N VAL A 146 14.98 16.30 -2.07
CA VAL A 146 14.18 16.32 -3.31
C VAL A 146 13.20 15.14 -3.33
N GLN A 147 13.68 13.94 -2.97
CA GLN A 147 12.82 12.76 -2.93
C GLN A 147 11.82 12.80 -1.77
N ALA A 148 12.17 13.46 -0.67
CA ALA A 148 11.25 13.73 0.44
C ALA A 148 10.07 14.60 -0.02
N ALA A 149 10.35 15.71 -0.72
CA ALA A 149 9.32 16.60 -1.27
C ALA A 149 8.42 15.86 -2.27
N LEU A 150 9.02 15.11 -3.20
CA LEU A 150 8.30 14.30 -4.18
C LEU A 150 7.50 13.14 -3.53
N ALA A 151 7.75 12.78 -2.27
CA ALA A 151 7.00 11.74 -1.58
C ALA A 151 5.54 12.13 -1.30
N VAL A 152 5.23 13.42 -1.20
CA VAL A 152 3.87 13.95 -0.98
C VAL A 152 2.97 13.74 -2.21
N PRO A 153 3.29 14.27 -3.41
CA PRO A 153 2.46 14.04 -4.60
C PRO A 153 2.39 12.56 -4.99
N ARG A 154 3.43 11.77 -4.66
CA ARG A 154 3.42 10.30 -4.87
C ARG A 154 2.35 9.57 -4.06
N VAL A 155 1.77 10.16 -3.01
CA VAL A 155 0.62 9.56 -2.31
C VAL A 155 -0.56 9.40 -3.26
N LEU A 156 -0.83 10.40 -4.10
CA LEU A 156 -1.91 10.35 -5.09
C LEU A 156 -1.61 9.31 -6.18
N VAL A 157 -0.37 9.29 -6.68
CA VAL A 157 0.09 8.28 -7.65
C VAL A 157 -0.04 6.87 -7.09
N ALA A 158 0.32 6.66 -5.82
CA ALA A 158 0.20 5.36 -5.16
C ALA A 158 -1.26 4.92 -4.99
N ASN A 159 -2.16 5.85 -4.65
CA ASN A 159 -3.59 5.57 -4.56
C ASN A 159 -4.18 5.20 -5.92
N TYR A 160 -3.80 5.94 -6.96
CA TYR A 160 -4.18 5.64 -8.33
C TYR A 160 -3.72 4.24 -8.75
N VAL A 161 -2.43 3.92 -8.57
CA VAL A 161 -1.90 2.56 -8.84
C VAL A 161 -2.67 1.50 -8.04
N ALA A 162 -3.01 1.76 -6.78
CA ALA A 162 -3.75 0.82 -5.93
C ALA A 162 -5.16 0.50 -6.46
N LEU A 163 -5.91 1.51 -6.92
CA LEU A 163 -7.25 1.33 -7.49
C LEU A 163 -7.21 0.44 -8.76
N PHE A 164 -6.29 0.71 -9.67
CA PHE A 164 -6.14 -0.10 -10.90
C PHE A 164 -5.59 -1.50 -10.61
N ALA A 165 -4.64 -1.61 -9.67
CA ALA A 165 -4.09 -2.88 -9.25
C ALA A 165 -5.16 -3.80 -8.64
N ALA A 166 -6.11 -3.23 -7.90
CA ALA A 166 -7.22 -3.98 -7.33
C ALA A 166 -8.15 -4.56 -8.38
N ARG A 167 -8.60 -3.73 -9.33
CA ARG A 167 -9.40 -4.20 -10.46
C ARG A 167 -8.67 -5.33 -11.19
N ARG A 168 -7.39 -5.15 -11.49
CA ARG A 168 -6.58 -6.18 -12.15
C ARG A 168 -6.48 -7.46 -11.30
N ALA A 169 -6.25 -7.33 -10.00
CA ALA A 169 -6.12 -8.46 -9.09
C ALA A 169 -7.40 -9.29 -9.02
N ILE A 170 -8.57 -8.64 -8.96
CA ILE A 170 -9.88 -9.30 -8.96
C ILE A 170 -10.10 -10.04 -10.27
N VAL A 171 -9.80 -9.42 -11.42
CA VAL A 171 -9.92 -10.07 -12.74
C VAL A 171 -9.05 -11.32 -12.84
N ILE A 172 -7.83 -11.29 -12.29
CA ILE A 172 -6.93 -12.44 -12.29
C ILE A 172 -7.40 -13.53 -11.32
N TYR A 173 -7.96 -13.13 -10.18
CA TYR A 173 -8.38 -14.05 -9.11
C TYR A 173 -9.74 -14.70 -9.36
N TRP A 174 -10.68 -14.00 -9.99
CA TRP A 174 -12.04 -14.49 -10.16
C TRP A 174 -12.15 -15.88 -10.84
N PRO A 175 -11.40 -16.18 -11.92
CA PRO A 175 -11.41 -17.52 -12.51
C PRO A 175 -10.86 -18.61 -11.58
N THR A 176 -9.94 -18.28 -10.65
CA THR A 176 -9.36 -19.29 -9.75
C THR A 176 -10.36 -19.79 -8.73
N LEU A 177 -11.34 -18.95 -8.35
CA LEU A 177 -12.48 -19.36 -7.54
C LEU A 177 -13.38 -20.40 -8.25
N ARG A 178 -13.29 -20.49 -9.59
CA ARG A 178 -14.02 -21.45 -10.42
C ARG A 178 -13.15 -22.65 -10.83
N GLY A 179 -12.00 -22.84 -10.18
CA GLY A 179 -11.09 -23.96 -10.45
C GLY A 179 -10.07 -23.72 -11.57
N ALA A 180 -10.00 -22.52 -12.14
CA ALA A 180 -8.94 -22.21 -13.11
C ALA A 180 -7.56 -22.14 -12.42
N ALA A 181 -6.51 -22.58 -13.12
CA ALA A 181 -5.15 -22.49 -12.61
C ALA A 181 -4.73 -21.02 -12.38
N ALA A 182 -4.05 -20.76 -11.25
CA ALA A 182 -3.55 -19.44 -10.92
C ALA A 182 -2.47 -18.99 -11.93
N ARG A 183 -2.72 -17.86 -12.59
CA ARG A 183 -1.74 -17.26 -13.52
C ARG A 183 -0.81 -16.32 -12.77
N TRP A 184 0.49 -16.55 -12.92
CA TRP A 184 1.52 -15.79 -12.23
C TRP A 184 2.21 -14.80 -13.17
N ASP A 185 1.85 -13.53 -13.09
CA ASP A 185 2.47 -12.47 -13.89
C ASP A 185 3.88 -12.15 -13.36
N LYS A 186 4.94 -12.50 -14.08
CA LYS A 186 6.31 -12.11 -13.72
C LYS A 186 6.47 -10.59 -13.89
N THR A 187 7.15 -9.95 -12.93
CA THR A 187 7.46 -8.52 -12.98
C THR A 187 8.93 -8.35 -13.33
N ALA A 188 9.21 -7.48 -14.30
CA ALA A 188 10.58 -7.05 -14.59
C ALA A 188 11.12 -6.25 -13.39
N HIS A 189 12.39 -6.44 -13.05
CA HIS A 189 13.10 -5.65 -12.05
C HIS A 189 14.32 -5.05 -12.72
N HIS A 190 14.52 -3.76 -12.51
CA HIS A 190 15.71 -3.06 -12.94
C HIS A 190 16.49 -2.68 -11.69
N PHE A 191 17.74 -3.10 -11.63
CA PHE A 191 18.65 -2.81 -10.53
C PHE A 191 19.57 -1.66 -10.97
N PRO A 192 19.95 -0.75 -10.06
CA PRO A 192 21.06 0.16 -10.34
C PRO A 192 22.33 -0.68 -10.59
N GLU A 193 23.17 -0.23 -11.52
CA GLU A 193 24.48 -0.82 -11.75
C GLU A 193 25.23 -0.94 -10.42
N SER A 194 25.86 -2.09 -10.20
CA SER A 194 26.64 -2.27 -8.98
C SER A 194 27.90 -1.41 -9.07
N ARG A 195 28.44 -0.97 -7.93
CA ARG A 195 29.76 -0.30 -7.92
C ARG A 195 30.89 -1.22 -8.41
N GLU A 196 30.64 -2.53 -8.47
CA GLU A 196 31.57 -3.53 -9.01
C GLU A 196 31.53 -3.60 -10.55
N ASP A 197 30.44 -3.15 -11.19
CA ASP A 197 30.33 -3.12 -12.66
C ASP A 197 30.97 -1.86 -13.28
N ALA A 198 31.35 -0.88 -12.45
CA ALA A 198 31.87 0.43 -12.86
C ALA A 198 33.38 0.61 -12.61
N ALA A 199 34.09 -0.47 -12.25
CA ALA A 199 35.53 -0.54 -12.06
C ALA A 199 36.13 -1.57 -13.01
#